data_AF-H1VKY8-F1
#
_entry.id   AF-H1VKY8-F1
#
_cell.length_a   1.000
_cell.length_b   1.000
_cell.length_c   1.000
_cell.angle_alpha   90.00
_cell.angle_beta   90.00
_cell.angle_gamma   90.00
#
_symmetry.space_group_name_H-M   'P 1'
#
loop_
_entity.id
_entity.type
_entity.pdbx_description
1 polymer ?
#
loop_
_entity_poly.entity_id
_entity_poly.type
_entity_poly.pdbx_seq_one_letter_code
_entity_poly.pdbx_strand_id
1 'polypeptide(L)'
;MATSSANANPARNEFFQQLKPCCVSISQLAIRQQGEASKRLTGLTEELLSILNDQVNRDATVFDEKLADYVFFPLSHVFRSHNQYPKPLIEIAIKCLTIVIVHGWKSNISPQILQQLLILLTFIVGGVPGGEEAHDLPEETELESLRALTALIAVAGTSTKAAAALTEEKLIPTLGHTIT
;
A
#
# COMPACT_ATOMS: atom_id res chain seq x y z
N MET A 1 -9.73 21.61 30.92
CA MET A 1 -10.76 21.71 29.87
C MET A 1 -10.08 22.09 28.57
N ALA A 2 -10.01 21.18 27.61
CA ALA A 2 -9.71 21.48 26.20
C ALA A 2 -10.08 20.26 25.33
N THR A 3 -11.35 20.26 24.93
CA THR A 3 -11.91 19.77 23.66
C THR A 3 -11.42 18.44 23.09
N SER A 4 -12.17 17.40 23.43
CA SER A 4 -12.50 16.29 22.52
C SER A 4 -13.03 16.86 21.20
N SER A 5 -12.25 16.76 20.12
CA SER A 5 -12.76 16.95 18.75
C SER A 5 -12.97 15.57 18.10
N ALA A 6 -13.79 14.74 18.75
CA ALA A 6 -14.46 13.64 18.10
C ALA A 6 -15.66 14.17 17.30
N ASN A 7 -15.42 15.11 16.38
CA ASN A 7 -16.38 15.39 15.32
C ASN A 7 -16.29 14.23 14.33
N ALA A 8 -17.20 13.27 14.48
CA ALA A 8 -17.44 12.24 13.48
C ALA A 8 -17.89 12.95 12.20
N ASN A 9 -16.95 13.28 11.32
CA ASN A 9 -17.26 13.78 9.98
C ASN A 9 -18.17 12.72 9.32
N PRO A 10 -19.44 13.03 8.99
CA PRO A 10 -20.39 12.05 8.46
C PRO A 10 -19.86 11.39 7.18
N ALA A 11 -19.14 12.15 6.34
CA ALA A 11 -18.50 11.63 5.12
C ALA A 11 -17.41 10.59 5.43
N ARG A 12 -16.63 10.81 6.50
CA ARG A 12 -15.61 9.84 6.96
C ARG A 12 -16.25 8.56 7.47
N ASN A 13 -17.34 8.68 8.22
CA ASN A 13 -18.05 7.52 8.73
C ASN A 13 -18.72 6.73 7.59
N GLU A 14 -19.34 7.42 6.63
CA GLU A 14 -19.90 6.79 5.43
C GLU A 14 -18.83 6.03 4.64
N PHE A 15 -17.69 6.66 4.38
CA PHE A 15 -16.57 6.02 3.70
C PHE A 15 -16.05 4.81 4.48
N PHE A 16 -15.95 4.90 5.81
CA PHE A 16 -15.58 3.75 6.64
C PHE A 16 -16.60 2.59 6.54
N GLN A 17 -17.90 2.89 6.50
CA GLN A 17 -18.93 1.85 6.31
C GLN A 17 -18.82 1.16 4.95
N GLN A 18 -18.38 1.89 3.90
CA GLN A 18 -18.12 1.32 2.58
C GLN A 18 -16.85 0.43 2.57
N LEU A 19 -15.77 0.88 3.22
CA LEU A 19 -14.51 0.13 3.28
C LEU A 19 -14.60 -1.17 4.09
N LYS A 20 -15.33 -1.14 5.21
CA LYS A 20 -15.39 -2.22 6.20
C LYS A 20 -15.73 -3.60 5.62
N PRO A 21 -16.83 -3.81 4.86
CA PRO A 21 -17.18 -5.13 4.34
C PRO A 21 -16.10 -5.70 3.42
N CYS A 22 -15.51 -4.85 2.57
CA CYS A 22 -14.46 -5.25 1.66
C CYS A 22 -13.16 -5.60 2.40
N CYS A 23 -12.67 -4.71 3.28
CA CYS A 23 -11.43 -4.91 4.04
C CYS A 23 -11.47 -6.16 4.94
N VAL A 24 -12.61 -6.41 5.60
CA VAL A 24 -12.80 -7.61 6.43
C VAL A 24 -12.77 -8.88 5.56
N SER A 25 -13.42 -8.85 4.40
CA SER A 25 -13.46 -10.00 3.49
C SER A 25 -12.08 -10.32 2.91
N ILE A 26 -11.32 -9.30 2.50
CA ILE A 26 -9.93 -9.44 2.02
C ILE A 26 -9.06 -10.07 3.12
N SER A 27 -9.12 -9.54 4.35
CA SER A 27 -8.33 -10.06 5.47
C SER A 27 -8.64 -11.54 5.76
N GLN A 28 -9.93 -11.91 5.80
CA GLN A 28 -10.33 -13.30 6.05
C GLN A 28 -9.83 -14.27 4.98
N LEU A 29 -9.81 -13.86 3.71
CA LEU A 29 -9.34 -14.69 2.61
C LEU A 29 -7.82 -14.75 2.53
N ALA A 30 -7.14 -13.61 2.70
CA ALA A 30 -5.68 -13.54 2.67
C ALA A 30 -5.04 -14.38 3.78
N ILE A 31 -5.65 -14.42 4.97
CA ILE A 31 -5.16 -15.23 6.10
C ILE A 31 -5.36 -16.74 5.85
N ARG A 32 -6.44 -17.15 5.17
CA ARG A 32 -6.80 -18.57 4.98
C ARG A 32 -6.01 -19.28 3.87
N GLN A 33 -5.30 -18.56 2.99
CA GLN A 33 -4.39 -19.10 1.97
C GLN A 33 -4.91 -20.33 1.19
N GLN A 34 -6.14 -20.27 0.67
CA GLN A 34 -6.70 -21.34 -0.17
C GLN A 34 -6.62 -20.95 -1.65
N GLY A 35 -6.13 -21.85 -2.52
CA GLY A 35 -5.87 -21.54 -3.95
C GLY A 35 -7.09 -21.04 -4.75
N GLU A 36 -8.31 -21.50 -4.40
CA GLU A 36 -9.55 -21.00 -5.01
C GLU A 36 -9.96 -19.59 -4.53
N ALA A 37 -9.37 -19.11 -3.43
CA ALA A 37 -9.64 -17.77 -2.91
C ALA A 37 -8.96 -16.67 -3.74
N SER A 38 -8.01 -16.99 -4.62
CA SER A 38 -7.24 -16.02 -5.41
C SER A 38 -8.14 -15.15 -6.30
N LYS A 39 -9.02 -15.75 -7.11
CA LYS A 39 -9.95 -15.00 -7.98
C LYS A 39 -10.90 -14.10 -7.20
N ARG A 40 -11.42 -14.61 -6.07
CA ARG A 40 -12.31 -13.84 -5.20
C ARG A 40 -11.57 -12.70 -4.51
N LEU A 41 -10.33 -12.94 -4.10
CA LEU A 41 -9.44 -11.94 -3.52
C LEU A 41 -9.10 -10.84 -4.53
N THR A 42 -8.85 -11.19 -5.80
CA THR A 42 -8.71 -10.23 -6.90
C THR A 42 -9.94 -9.34 -7.01
N GLY A 43 -11.14 -9.92 -7.15
CA GLY A 43 -12.38 -9.14 -7.28
C GLY A 43 -12.65 -8.22 -6.08
N LEU A 44 -12.38 -8.68 -4.85
CA LEU A 44 -12.50 -7.81 -3.66
C LEU A 44 -11.46 -6.68 -3.65
N THR A 45 -10.24 -6.94 -4.12
CA THR A 45 -9.19 -5.91 -4.18
C THR A 45 -9.49 -4.89 -5.28
N GLU A 46 -10.13 -5.30 -6.39
CA GLU A 46 -10.67 -4.39 -7.41
C GLU A 46 -11.80 -3.51 -6.86
N GLU A 47 -12.71 -4.10 -6.10
CA GLU A 47 -13.78 -3.35 -5.42
C GLU A 47 -13.20 -2.31 -4.45
N LEU A 48 -12.19 -2.70 -3.66
CA LEU A 48 -11.46 -1.78 -2.79
C LEU A 48 -10.82 -0.65 -3.59
N LEU A 49 -10.17 -0.96 -4.72
CA LEU A 49 -9.56 0.03 -5.59
C LEU A 49 -10.61 1.02 -6.14
N SER A 50 -11.78 0.53 -6.54
CA SER A 50 -12.89 1.38 -6.99
C SER A 50 -13.36 2.32 -5.88
N ILE A 51 -13.61 1.79 -4.68
CA ILE A 51 -14.06 2.58 -3.51
C ILE A 51 -13.04 3.69 -3.18
N LEU A 52 -11.73 3.36 -3.21
CA LEU A 52 -10.67 4.32 -2.95
C LEU A 52 -10.62 5.42 -4.01
N ASN A 53 -10.67 5.06 -5.30
CA ASN A 53 -10.66 6.04 -6.39
C ASN A 53 -11.90 6.94 -6.35
N ASP A 54 -13.09 6.36 -6.16
CA ASP A 54 -14.33 7.13 -6.07
C ASP A 54 -14.30 8.12 -4.92
N GLN A 55 -13.75 7.72 -3.76
CA GLN A 55 -13.62 8.62 -2.63
C GLN A 55 -12.58 9.72 -2.87
N VAL A 56 -11.41 9.40 -3.42
CA VAL A 56 -10.36 10.39 -3.68
C VAL A 56 -10.79 11.41 -4.73
N ASN A 57 -11.50 10.97 -5.78
CA ASN A 57 -12.05 11.84 -6.81
C ASN A 57 -13.17 12.74 -6.29
N ARG A 58 -13.94 12.27 -5.31
CA ARG A 58 -15.03 13.03 -4.68
C ARG A 58 -14.49 14.03 -3.66
N ASP A 59 -13.69 13.54 -2.71
CA ASP A 59 -13.08 14.31 -1.63
C ASP A 59 -11.92 13.54 -0.99
N ALA A 60 -10.70 13.88 -1.41
CA ALA A 60 -9.46 13.31 -0.87
C ALA A 60 -9.12 13.76 0.57
N THR A 61 -9.86 14.71 1.15
CA THR A 61 -9.63 15.17 2.53
C THR A 61 -10.22 14.24 3.58
N VAL A 62 -11.20 13.42 3.18
CA VAL A 62 -11.87 12.43 4.03
C VAL A 62 -10.97 11.24 4.36
N PHE A 63 -10.02 10.93 3.49
CA PHE A 63 -9.09 9.81 3.70
C PHE A 63 -7.95 10.24 4.62
N ASP A 64 -7.99 9.78 5.87
CA ASP A 64 -7.03 10.12 6.91
C ASP A 64 -6.06 8.96 7.22
N GLU A 65 -5.06 9.24 8.07
CA GLU A 65 -4.04 8.27 8.48
C GLU A 65 -4.62 7.00 9.12
N LYS A 66 -5.74 7.11 9.85
CA LYS A 66 -6.34 5.96 10.55
C LYS A 66 -7.07 5.04 9.57
N LEU A 67 -7.74 5.63 8.59
CA LEU A 67 -8.32 4.89 7.48
C LEU A 67 -7.23 4.29 6.59
N ALA A 68 -6.13 5.01 6.38
CA ALA A 68 -4.97 4.51 5.66
C ALA A 68 -4.40 3.24 6.31
N ASP A 69 -4.18 3.27 7.63
CA ASP A 69 -3.75 2.09 8.40
C ASP A 69 -4.77 0.95 8.33
N TYR A 70 -6.06 1.28 8.40
CA TYR A 70 -7.14 0.30 8.30
C TYR A 70 -7.17 -0.40 6.93
N VAL A 71 -6.98 0.34 5.84
CA VAL A 71 -6.94 -0.20 4.47
C VAL A 71 -5.63 -0.91 4.20
N PHE A 72 -4.52 -0.44 4.77
CA PHE A 72 -3.22 -1.09 4.63
C PHE A 72 -3.17 -2.45 5.33
N PHE A 73 -3.87 -2.63 6.46
CA PHE A 73 -3.91 -3.90 7.18
C PHE A 73 -4.24 -5.13 6.29
N PRO A 74 -5.36 -5.19 5.56
CA PRO A 74 -5.65 -6.31 4.66
C PRO A 74 -4.64 -6.42 3.50
N LEU A 75 -4.18 -5.30 2.94
CA LEU A 75 -3.17 -5.30 1.87
C LEU A 75 -1.83 -5.87 2.33
N SER A 76 -1.43 -5.61 3.58
CA SER A 76 -0.20 -6.13 4.16
C SER A 76 -0.15 -7.66 4.17
N HIS A 77 -1.32 -8.32 4.34
CA HIS A 77 -1.43 -9.77 4.25
C HIS A 77 -1.26 -10.26 2.80
N VAL A 78 -1.79 -9.53 1.82
CA VAL A 78 -1.59 -9.84 0.40
C VAL A 78 -0.11 -9.72 0.04
N PHE A 79 0.55 -8.62 0.45
CA PHE A 79 1.97 -8.40 0.16
C PHE A 79 2.90 -9.41 0.84
N ARG A 80 2.55 -9.88 2.05
CA ARG A 80 3.36 -10.89 2.75
C ARG A 80 3.49 -12.19 1.96
N SER A 81 2.46 -12.57 1.20
CA SER A 81 2.44 -13.76 0.37
C SER A 81 2.43 -13.43 -1.12
N HIS A 82 3.01 -12.29 -1.53
CA HIS A 82 2.90 -11.79 -2.91
C HIS A 82 3.38 -12.79 -3.98
N ASN A 83 4.40 -13.59 -3.67
CA ASN A 83 4.93 -14.63 -4.56
C ASN A 83 3.96 -15.80 -4.81
N GLN A 84 2.94 -15.98 -3.97
CA GLN A 84 1.96 -17.06 -4.09
C GLN A 84 0.70 -16.63 -4.86
N TYR A 85 0.57 -15.33 -5.14
CA TYR A 85 -0.60 -14.75 -5.77
C TYR A 85 -0.36 -14.43 -7.25
N PRO A 86 -1.42 -14.44 -8.07
CA PRO A 86 -1.33 -13.98 -9.45
C PRO A 86 -0.84 -12.52 -9.52
N LYS A 87 0.04 -12.21 -10.47
CA LYS A 87 0.58 -10.86 -10.69
C LYS A 87 -0.50 -9.76 -10.81
N PRO A 88 -1.66 -9.98 -11.47
CA PRO A 88 -2.73 -8.99 -11.51
C PRO A 88 -3.25 -8.57 -10.12
N LEU A 89 -3.36 -9.51 -9.17
CA LEU A 89 -3.77 -9.18 -7.80
C LEU A 89 -2.73 -8.27 -7.13
N ILE A 90 -1.44 -8.53 -7.35
CA ILE A 90 -0.35 -7.70 -6.80
C ILE A 90 -0.38 -6.31 -7.41
N GLU A 91 -0.58 -6.20 -8.71
CA GLU A 91 -0.73 -4.92 -9.40
C GLU A 91 -1.87 -4.08 -8.80
N ILE A 92 -3.06 -4.67 -8.63
CA ILE A 92 -4.22 -3.98 -8.04
C ILE A 92 -3.93 -3.56 -6.58
N ALA A 93 -3.28 -4.44 -5.81
CA ALA A 93 -2.89 -4.12 -4.44
C ALA A 93 -1.88 -2.96 -4.38
N ILE A 94 -0.94 -2.88 -5.32
CA ILE A 94 0.02 -1.78 -5.45
C ILE A 94 -0.67 -0.47 -5.85
N LYS A 95 -1.67 -0.52 -6.73
CA LYS A 95 -2.52 0.64 -7.05
C LYS A 95 -3.23 1.16 -5.80
N CYS A 96 -3.84 0.27 -5.00
CA CYS A 96 -4.44 0.64 -3.71
C CYS A 96 -3.39 1.26 -2.77
N LEU A 97 -2.21 0.66 -2.66
CA LEU A 97 -1.12 1.16 -1.82
C LEU A 97 -0.67 2.57 -2.24
N THR A 98 -0.57 2.85 -3.54
CA THR A 98 -0.23 4.18 -4.05
C THR A 98 -1.25 5.22 -3.57
N ILE A 99 -2.55 4.90 -3.62
CA ILE A 99 -3.60 5.79 -3.10
C ILE A 99 -3.46 5.99 -1.59
N VAL A 100 -3.18 4.93 -0.83
CA VAL A 100 -2.95 4.99 0.62
C VAL A 100 -1.75 5.90 0.95
N ILE A 101 -0.64 5.80 0.22
CA ILE A 101 0.55 6.63 0.40
C ILE A 101 0.24 8.11 0.12
N VAL A 102 -0.34 8.40 -1.05
CA VAL A 102 -0.54 9.77 -1.54
C VAL A 102 -1.68 10.49 -0.82
N HIS A 103 -2.78 9.79 -0.53
CA HIS A 103 -4.01 10.41 -0.01
C HIS A 103 -4.34 10.03 1.43
N GLY A 104 -3.85 8.90 1.93
CA GLY A 104 -4.10 8.46 3.30
C GLY A 104 -3.04 8.99 4.27
N TRP A 105 -1.81 8.49 4.15
CA TRP A 105 -0.73 8.87 5.06
C TRP A 105 -0.17 10.25 4.78
N LYS A 106 0.05 10.64 3.50
CA LYS A 106 0.71 11.91 3.15
C LYS A 106 2.00 12.07 3.96
N SER A 107 2.30 13.27 4.44
CA SER A 107 3.46 13.57 5.28
C SER A 107 3.48 12.88 6.65
N ASN A 108 2.40 12.20 7.07
CA ASN A 108 2.29 11.52 8.36
C ASN A 108 2.71 10.04 8.31
N ILE A 109 3.24 9.56 7.19
CA ILE A 109 3.75 8.17 7.09
C ILE A 109 4.81 7.92 8.17
N SER A 110 4.67 6.80 8.89
CA SER A 110 5.67 6.44 9.90
C SER A 110 6.98 6.01 9.22
N PRO A 111 8.15 6.38 9.76
CA PRO A 111 9.45 5.92 9.26
C PRO A 111 9.53 4.41 9.06
N GLN A 112 8.98 3.63 10.00
CA GLN A 112 9.03 2.18 9.96
C GLN A 112 8.24 1.61 8.77
N ILE A 113 7.04 2.14 8.51
CA ILE A 113 6.24 1.72 7.35
C ILE A 113 6.95 2.14 6.07
N LEU A 114 7.46 3.37 5.99
CA LEU A 114 8.21 3.86 4.84
C LEU A 114 9.37 2.93 4.46
N GLN A 115 10.19 2.54 5.45
CA GLN A 115 11.31 1.63 5.25
C GLN A 115 10.86 0.25 4.75
N GLN A 116 9.82 -0.31 5.35
CA GLN A 116 9.30 -1.62 4.96
C GLN A 116 8.71 -1.61 3.54
N LEU A 117 8.02 -0.53 3.17
CA LEU A 117 7.46 -0.37 1.82
C LEU A 117 8.54 -0.17 0.77
N LEU A 118 9.58 0.61 1.08
CA LEU A 118 10.72 0.78 0.19
C LEU A 118 11.37 -0.57 -0.10
N ILE A 119 11.69 -1.33 0.94
CA ILE A 119 12.25 -2.68 0.83
C ILE A 119 11.34 -3.60 0.00
N LEU A 120 10.05 -3.65 0.34
CA LEU A 120 9.07 -4.50 -0.34
C LEU A 120 8.96 -4.16 -1.84
N LEU A 121 8.79 -2.89 -2.19
CA LEU A 121 8.60 -2.49 -3.58
C LEU A 121 9.89 -2.66 -4.39
N THR A 122 11.07 -2.39 -3.80
CA THR A 122 12.35 -2.69 -4.43
C THR A 122 12.53 -4.19 -4.69
N PHE A 123 12.08 -5.05 -3.78
CA PHE A 123 12.09 -6.51 -4.02
C PHE A 123 11.11 -6.94 -5.10
N ILE A 124 9.93 -6.31 -5.18
CA ILE A 124 8.94 -6.62 -6.22
C ILE A 124 9.50 -6.26 -7.61
N VAL A 125 10.13 -5.08 -7.74
CA VAL A 125 10.73 -4.60 -9.00
C VAL A 125 12.03 -5.35 -9.30
N GLY A 126 12.99 -5.36 -8.39
CA GLY A 126 14.35 -5.81 -8.69
C GLY A 126 14.65 -7.25 -8.32
N GLY A 127 13.67 -8.01 -7.82
CA GLY A 127 13.88 -9.36 -7.31
C GLY A 127 14.75 -9.41 -6.05
N VAL A 128 15.11 -10.62 -5.62
CA VAL A 128 16.00 -10.82 -4.46
C VAL A 128 17.46 -10.63 -4.90
N PRO A 129 18.26 -9.78 -4.23
CA PRO A 129 19.68 -9.62 -4.53
C PRO A 129 20.42 -10.96 -4.52
N GLY A 130 21.05 -11.30 -5.65
CA GLY A 130 21.78 -12.56 -5.82
C GLY A 130 20.93 -13.77 -6.23
N GLY A 131 19.64 -13.59 -6.51
CA GLY A 131 18.80 -14.63 -7.11
C GLY A 131 19.00 -14.69 -8.63
N GLU A 132 19.27 -15.89 -9.16
CA GLU A 132 19.40 -16.15 -10.61
C GLU A 132 18.05 -16.36 -11.32
N GLU A 133 16.92 -16.22 -10.62
CA GLU A 133 15.60 -16.44 -11.22
C GLU A 133 15.30 -15.35 -12.26
N ALA A 134 15.00 -15.79 -13.48
CA ALA A 134 14.56 -14.92 -14.55
C ALA A 134 13.39 -14.05 -14.08
N HIS A 135 13.59 -12.74 -14.15
CA HIS A 135 12.62 -11.74 -13.72
C HIS A 135 11.39 -11.76 -14.64
N ASP A 136 10.43 -12.63 -14.34
CA ASP A 136 9.14 -12.71 -15.04
C ASP A 136 8.11 -11.83 -14.30
N LEU A 137 8.38 -10.52 -14.30
CA LEU A 137 7.43 -9.51 -13.83
C LEU A 137 6.77 -8.87 -15.05
N PRO A 138 5.42 -8.88 -15.13
CA PRO A 138 4.72 -8.16 -16.18
C PRO A 138 5.06 -6.67 -16.14
N GLU A 139 5.23 -6.05 -17.32
CA GLU A 139 5.56 -4.63 -17.47
C GLU A 139 4.57 -3.72 -16.72
N GLU A 140 3.28 -4.10 -16.67
CA GLU A 140 2.25 -3.38 -15.93
C GLU A 140 2.50 -3.41 -14.42
N THR A 141 2.91 -4.56 -13.88
CA THR A 141 3.22 -4.69 -12.46
C THR A 141 4.50 -3.93 -12.10
N GLU A 142 5.49 -3.95 -12.98
CA GLU A 142 6.72 -3.16 -12.83
C GLU A 142 6.41 -1.66 -12.81
N LEU A 143 5.64 -1.17 -13.78
CA LEU A 143 5.24 0.23 -13.88
C LEU A 143 4.51 0.72 -12.63
N GLU A 144 3.55 -0.06 -12.12
CA GLU A 144 2.79 0.32 -10.93
C GLU A 144 3.66 0.28 -9.66
N SER A 145 4.61 -0.66 -9.59
CA SER A 145 5.57 -0.71 -8.49
C SER A 145 6.50 0.51 -8.49
N LEU A 146 7.00 0.92 -9.65
CA LEU A 146 7.82 2.12 -9.82
C LEU A 146 7.03 3.40 -9.51
N ARG A 147 5.75 3.46 -9.88
CA ARG A 147 4.85 4.57 -9.50
C ARG A 147 4.68 4.64 -7.98
N ALA A 148 4.45 3.51 -7.33
CA ALA A 148 4.34 3.43 -5.87
C ALA A 148 5.65 3.85 -5.17
N LEU A 149 6.81 3.41 -5.67
CA LEU A 149 8.13 3.83 -5.18
C LEU A 149 8.32 5.34 -5.32
N THR A 150 8.00 5.89 -6.49
CA THR A 150 8.11 7.33 -6.75
C THR A 150 7.22 8.12 -5.80
N ALA A 151 5.97 7.68 -5.60
CA ALA A 151 5.04 8.30 -4.65
C ALA A 151 5.56 8.23 -3.21
N LEU A 152 6.12 7.09 -2.81
CA LEU A 152 6.68 6.86 -1.49
C LEU A 152 7.87 7.81 -1.21
N ILE A 153 8.80 7.92 -2.14
CA ILE A 153 9.96 8.81 -2.05
C ILE A 153 9.52 10.28 -2.03
N ALA A 154 8.58 10.66 -2.91
CA ALA A 154 8.05 12.02 -2.95
C ALA A 154 7.41 12.41 -1.61
N VAL A 155 6.58 11.53 -1.05
CA VAL A 155 5.95 11.73 0.26
C VAL A 155 6.99 11.81 1.37
N ALA A 156 8.00 10.94 1.37
CA ALA A 156 9.09 10.99 2.34
C ALA A 156 9.85 12.34 2.28
N GLY A 157 10.04 12.90 1.08
CA GLY A 157 10.65 14.21 0.88
C GLY A 157 9.85 15.38 1.49
N THR A 158 8.55 15.20 1.75
CA THR A 158 7.71 16.24 2.39
C THR A 158 7.82 16.26 3.92
N SER A 159 8.49 15.28 4.53
CA SER A 159 8.61 15.15 5.99
C SER A 159 10.07 14.93 6.38
N THR A 160 10.63 15.83 7.20
CA THR A 160 12.03 15.75 7.64
C THR A 160 12.34 14.45 8.40
N LYS A 161 11.39 13.95 9.17
CA LYS A 161 11.50 12.67 9.89
C LYS A 161 11.50 11.47 8.93
N ALA A 162 10.64 11.51 7.91
CA ALA A 162 10.56 10.46 6.89
C ALA A 162 11.81 10.46 5.99
N ALA A 163 12.28 11.64 5.59
CA ALA A 163 13.51 11.80 4.82
C ALA A 163 14.75 11.29 5.58
N ALA A 164 14.86 11.58 6.87
CA ALA A 164 15.95 11.07 7.71
C ALA A 164 15.96 9.53 7.77
N ALA A 165 14.76 8.92 7.78
CA ALA A 165 14.63 7.47 7.78
C ALA A 165 15.19 6.83 6.52
N LEU A 166 15.13 7.50 5.36
CA LEU A 166 15.71 7.02 4.10
C LEU A 166 17.24 6.94 4.15
N THR A 167 17.89 7.80 4.94
CA THR A 167 19.35 7.86 5.05
C THR A 167 19.94 6.94 6.13
N GLU A 168 19.12 6.11 6.77
CA GLU A 168 19.59 5.15 7.77
C GLU A 168 20.45 4.06 7.12
N GLU A 169 21.56 3.67 7.77
CA GLU A 169 22.53 2.70 7.24
C GLU A 169 21.91 1.39 6.75
N LYS A 170 20.83 0.95 7.42
CA LYS A 170 20.12 -0.28 7.09
C LYS A 170 19.47 -0.26 5.70
N LEU A 171 19.18 0.91 5.15
CA LEU A 171 18.54 1.07 3.84
C LEU A 171 19.52 1.31 2.71
N ILE A 172 20.79 1.58 3.00
CA ILE A 172 21.81 1.84 1.97
C ILE A 172 21.85 0.73 0.91
N PRO A 173 21.80 -0.58 1.25
CA PRO A 173 21.77 -1.64 0.23
C PRO A 173 20.50 -1.60 -0.64
N THR A 174 19.34 -1.36 -0.04
CA THR A 174 18.05 -1.27 -0.76
C THR A 174 18.04 -0.06 -1.70
N LEU A 175 18.53 1.10 -1.24
CA LEU A 175 18.68 2.29 -2.07
C LEU A 175 19.68 2.05 -3.22
N GLY A 176 20.79 1.36 -2.96
CA GLY A 176 21.72 0.95 -4.02
C GLY A 176 21.02 0.15 -5.12
N HIS A 177 20.19 -0.81 -4.73
CA HIS A 177 19.41 -1.65 -5.66
C HIS A 177 18.35 -0.89 -6.47
N THR A 178 17.92 0.30 -6.03
CA THR A 178 17.00 1.12 -6.84
C THR A 178 17.67 1.85 -8.01
N ILE A 179 19.00 1.89 -8.05
CA ILE A 179 19.78 2.62 -9.06
C ILE A 179 20.45 1.67 -10.07
N THR A 180 20.76 0.43 -9.64
CA THR A 180 21.46 -0.60 -10.43
C THR A 180 20.50 -1.46 -11.23
#